data_AF-A0AB38X9Q7-F1
#
_entry.id   AF-A0AB38X9Q7-F1
#
_cell.length_a   1.000
_cell.length_b   1.000
_cell.length_c   1.000
_cell.angle_alpha   90.00
_cell.angle_beta   90.00
_cell.angle_gamma   90.00
#
_symmetry.space_group_name_H-M   'P 1'
#
loop_
_entity.id
_entity.type
_entity.pdbx_description
1 polymer ?
#
loop_
_entity_poly.entity_id
_entity_poly.type
_entity_poly.pdbx_seq_one_letter_code
_entity_poly.pdbx_strand_id
1 'polypeptide(L)'
;MLELDVRRRKIVGNIIKRIRIRLRNDLEDLSKKIYVKIIKILPNKQGIRENGEDKVIVSLTSYPARFDTIHLCIKSLMYQTIKPDKIILWLGSDSAEVKLPLELEELKKCGLEVVYKDENLKLHKKYYYAIQDYPNSIVITVDDDVWIEVNI
;
A
#
# COMPACT_ATOMS: atom_id res chain seq x y z
N MET A 1 45.97 -9.44 -28.24
CA MET A 1 45.86 -10.23 -26.98
C MET A 1 45.17 -9.43 -25.86
N LEU A 2 45.53 -8.16 -25.62
CA LEU A 2 44.87 -7.29 -24.63
C LEU A 2 43.37 -7.02 -24.89
N GLU A 3 42.96 -6.74 -26.13
CA GLU A 3 41.55 -6.45 -26.45
C GLU A 3 40.60 -7.61 -26.20
N LEU A 4 41.06 -8.85 -26.46
CA LEU A 4 40.28 -10.06 -26.21
C LEU A 4 40.04 -10.27 -24.70
N ASP A 5 41.01 -9.90 -23.85
CA ASP A 5 40.89 -9.99 -22.39
C ASP A 5 39.93 -8.92 -21.82
N VAL A 6 40.01 -7.68 -22.33
CA VAL A 6 39.06 -6.61 -21.97
C VAL A 6 37.62 -6.99 -22.35
N ARG A 7 37.43 -7.58 -23.54
CA ARG A 7 36.11 -8.04 -24.00
C ARG A 7 35.57 -9.20 -23.15
N ARG A 8 36.43 -10.14 -22.75
CA ARG A 8 36.07 -11.24 -21.82
C ARG A 8 35.67 -10.71 -20.45
N ARG A 9 36.42 -9.78 -19.86
CA ARG A 9 36.08 -9.16 -18.56
C ARG A 9 34.72 -8.46 -18.60
N LYS A 10 34.41 -7.75 -19.69
CA LYS A 10 33.11 -7.07 -19.89
C LYS A 10 31.95 -8.07 -19.97
N ILE A 11 32.14 -9.20 -20.65
CA ILE A 11 31.15 -10.28 -20.75
C ILE A 11 30.90 -10.91 -19.38
N VAL A 12 31.97 -11.28 -18.65
CA VAL A 12 31.86 -11.86 -17.30
C VAL A 12 31.19 -10.88 -16.34
N GLY A 13 31.56 -9.60 -16.37
CA GLY A 13 30.91 -8.56 -15.56
C GLY A 13 29.41 -8.41 -15.83
N ASN A 14 28.99 -8.49 -17.09
CA ASN A 14 27.58 -8.47 -17.46
C ASN A 14 26.83 -9.72 -16.97
N ILE A 15 27.45 -10.90 -17.03
CA ILE A 15 26.86 -12.15 -16.51
C ILE A 15 26.66 -12.06 -14.99
N ILE A 16 27.69 -11.63 -14.25
CA ILE A 16 27.62 -11.44 -12.80
C ILE A 16 26.53 -10.42 -12.44
N LYS A 17 26.44 -9.30 -13.17
CA LYS A 17 25.38 -8.30 -12.97
C LYS A 17 23.98 -8.89 -13.15
N ARG A 18 23.77 -9.70 -14.20
CA ARG A 18 22.47 -10.36 -14.45
C ARG A 18 22.11 -11.35 -13.35
N ILE A 19 23.06 -12.17 -12.90
CA ILE A 19 22.85 -13.12 -11.80
C ILE A 19 22.47 -12.37 -10.52
N ARG A 20 23.18 -11.29 -10.17
CA ARG A 20 22.85 -10.47 -9.00
C ARG A 20 21.45 -9.87 -9.05
N ILE A 21 21.05 -9.34 -10.21
CA ILE A 21 19.70 -8.77 -10.39
C ILE A 21 18.64 -9.87 -10.21
N ARG A 22 18.84 -11.04 -10.82
CA ARG A 22 17.91 -12.17 -10.66
C ARG A 22 17.80 -12.61 -9.20
N LEU A 23 18.92 -12.86 -8.53
CA LEU A 23 18.93 -13.27 -7.12
C LEU A 23 18.24 -12.24 -6.22
N ARG A 24 18.44 -10.94 -6.47
CA ARG A 24 17.74 -9.88 -5.72
C ARG A 24 16.23 -9.97 -5.94
N ASN A 25 15.78 -10.07 -7.19
CA ASN A 25 14.35 -10.14 -7.50
C ASN A 25 13.70 -11.39 -6.89
N ASP A 26 14.39 -12.53 -6.92
CA ASP A 26 13.89 -13.78 -6.33
C ASP A 26 13.76 -13.66 -4.81
N LEU A 27 14.72 -13.01 -4.15
CA LEU A 27 14.65 -12.72 -2.71
C LEU A 27 13.52 -11.74 -2.37
N GLU A 28 13.32 -10.69 -3.17
CA GLU A 28 12.23 -9.74 -2.99
C GLU A 28 10.85 -10.41 -3.15
N ASP A 29 10.69 -11.28 -4.15
CA ASP A 29 9.46 -12.05 -4.37
C ASP A 29 9.18 -13.02 -3.22
N LEU A 30 10.22 -13.73 -2.73
CA LEU A 30 10.09 -14.62 -1.58
C LEU A 30 9.71 -13.84 -0.31
N SER A 31 10.35 -12.71 -0.06
CA SER A 31 10.04 -11.83 1.07
C SER A 31 8.59 -11.37 1.02
N LYS A 32 8.11 -10.89 -0.14
CA LYS A 32 6.71 -10.49 -0.34
C LYS A 32 5.74 -11.65 -0.05
N LYS A 33 6.02 -12.85 -0.56
CA LYS A 33 5.17 -14.03 -0.31
C LYS A 33 5.06 -14.38 1.17
N ILE A 34 6.17 -14.32 1.90
CA ILE A 34 6.20 -14.54 3.35
C ILE A 34 5.40 -13.45 4.05
N TYR A 35 5.63 -12.19 3.70
CA TYR A 35 4.95 -11.03 4.26
C TYR A 35 3.42 -11.12 4.10
N VAL A 36 2.94 -11.41 2.88
CA VAL A 36 1.51 -11.60 2.59
C VAL A 36 0.90 -12.67 3.50
N LYS A 37 1.58 -13.81 3.67
CA LYS A 37 1.11 -14.90 4.53
C LYS A 37 0.99 -14.44 5.98
N ILE A 38 1.97 -13.70 6.49
CA ILE A 38 1.96 -13.16 7.85
C ILE A 38 0.78 -12.20 8.04
N ILE A 39 0.61 -11.19 7.17
CA ILE A 39 -0.47 -10.20 7.29
C ILE A 39 -1.86 -10.85 7.22
N LYS A 40 -2.03 -11.89 6.42
CA LYS A 40 -3.28 -12.65 6.33
C LYS A 40 -3.68 -13.31 7.65
N ILE A 41 -2.72 -13.87 8.39
CA ILE A 41 -3.00 -14.59 9.65
C ILE A 41 -3.06 -13.68 10.88
N LEU A 42 -2.49 -12.47 10.81
CA LEU A 42 -2.56 -11.51 11.90
C LEU A 42 -4.02 -11.13 12.20
N PRO A 43 -4.41 -10.91 13.47
CA PRO A 43 -5.73 -10.39 13.76
C PRO A 43 -5.91 -8.95 13.25
N ASN A 44 -7.14 -8.48 13.14
CA ASN A 44 -7.36 -7.05 12.86
C ASN A 44 -7.01 -6.24 14.12
N LYS A 45 -6.36 -5.09 13.93
CA LYS A 45 -5.86 -4.22 15.01
C LYS A 45 -6.41 -2.82 14.81
N GLN A 46 -6.67 -2.10 15.90
CA GLN A 46 -7.08 -0.70 15.82
C GLN A 46 -6.04 0.13 15.06
N GLY A 47 -6.51 0.76 13.98
CA GLY A 47 -5.68 1.46 12.99
C GLY A 47 -5.44 2.93 13.27
N ILE A 48 -6.28 3.54 14.10
CA ILE A 48 -6.26 4.97 14.42
C ILE A 48 -6.05 5.20 15.91
N ARG A 49 -5.58 6.39 16.29
CA ARG A 49 -5.51 6.78 17.71
C ARG A 49 -6.92 7.06 18.26
N GLU A 50 -7.11 6.84 19.55
CA GLU A 50 -8.34 7.25 20.24
C GLU A 50 -8.38 8.77 20.38
N ASN A 51 -9.56 9.37 20.19
CA ASN A 51 -9.80 10.82 20.31
C ASN A 51 -8.88 11.69 19.43
N GLY A 52 -8.61 11.25 18.19
CA GLY A 52 -7.83 12.03 17.23
C GLY A 52 -8.45 13.39 16.92
N GLU A 53 -7.62 14.40 16.67
CA GLU A 53 -8.02 15.76 16.30
C GLU A 53 -7.87 16.01 14.79
N ASP A 54 -7.97 14.94 13.98
CA ASP A 54 -7.80 14.95 12.53
C ASP A 54 -6.49 15.59 12.04
N LYS A 55 -5.44 15.59 12.86
CA LYS A 55 -4.15 16.23 12.53
C LYS A 55 -3.35 15.46 11.49
N VAL A 56 -3.38 14.13 11.52
CA VAL A 56 -2.64 13.26 10.60
C VAL A 56 -3.60 12.28 9.94
N ILE A 57 -3.71 12.39 8.63
CA ILE A 57 -4.63 11.59 7.82
C ILE A 57 -3.83 10.75 6.85
N VAL A 58 -4.00 9.43 6.95
CA VAL A 58 -3.53 8.52 5.92
C VAL A 58 -4.62 8.38 4.88
N SER A 59 -4.28 8.70 3.64
CA SER A 59 -5.22 8.79 2.53
C SER A 59 -4.79 7.91 1.38
N LEU A 60 -5.71 7.06 0.90
CA LEU A 60 -5.46 6.10 -0.17
C LEU A 60 -6.66 6.01 -1.09
N THR A 61 -6.44 5.47 -2.28
CA THR A 61 -7.51 5.24 -3.25
C THR A 61 -7.32 3.90 -3.93
N SER A 62 -8.42 3.35 -4.41
CA SER A 62 -8.41 2.08 -5.13
C SER A 62 -9.55 2.02 -6.14
N TYR A 63 -9.66 0.87 -6.79
CA TYR A 63 -10.62 0.56 -7.82
C TYR A 63 -10.94 -0.95 -7.78
N PRO A 64 -12.04 -1.40 -8.40
CA PRO A 64 -12.58 -2.75 -8.21
C PRO A 64 -11.60 -3.91 -8.38
N ALA A 65 -10.66 -3.83 -9.33
CA ALA A 65 -9.71 -4.92 -9.58
C ALA A 65 -8.68 -5.13 -8.45
N ARG A 66 -8.62 -4.25 -7.46
CA ARG A 66 -7.70 -4.33 -6.31
C ARG A 66 -8.41 -4.57 -4.98
N PHE A 67 -9.73 -4.68 -4.97
CA PHE A 67 -10.49 -4.87 -3.73
C PHE A 67 -10.11 -6.16 -3.01
N ASP A 68 -9.81 -7.22 -3.76
CA ASP A 68 -9.40 -8.52 -3.20
C ASP A 68 -8.05 -8.47 -2.46
N THR A 69 -7.23 -7.44 -2.65
CA THR A 69 -5.87 -7.38 -2.08
C THR A 69 -5.60 -6.16 -1.22
N ILE A 70 -6.32 -5.05 -1.43
CA ILE A 70 -6.10 -3.79 -0.72
C ILE A 70 -6.23 -3.92 0.80
N HIS A 71 -7.07 -4.84 1.29
CA HIS A 71 -7.21 -5.09 2.73
C HIS A 71 -5.85 -5.40 3.39
N LEU A 72 -4.90 -5.98 2.65
CA LEU A 72 -3.55 -6.28 3.14
C LEU A 72 -2.68 -5.02 3.27
N CYS A 73 -2.79 -4.09 2.30
CA CYS A 73 -2.17 -2.77 2.38
C CYS A 73 -2.70 -2.03 3.61
N ILE A 74 -4.01 -1.91 3.76
CA ILE A 74 -4.64 -1.21 4.88
C ILE A 74 -4.28 -1.86 6.22
N LYS A 75 -4.32 -3.18 6.30
CA LYS A 75 -3.93 -3.90 7.52
C LYS A 75 -2.47 -3.63 7.89
N SER A 76 -1.57 -3.52 6.92
CA SER A 76 -0.17 -3.14 7.19
C SER A 76 -0.04 -1.74 7.79
N LEU A 77 -0.87 -0.78 7.35
CA LEU A 77 -0.97 0.55 7.96
C LEU A 77 -1.49 0.47 9.40
N MET A 78 -2.51 -0.36 9.63
CA MET A 78 -3.06 -0.60 10.96
C MET A 78 -2.10 -1.31 11.92
N TYR A 79 -0.97 -1.82 11.45
CA TYR A 79 0.07 -2.41 12.28
C TYR A 79 1.25 -1.48 12.58
N GLN A 80 1.28 -0.28 12.01
CA GLN A 80 2.32 0.71 12.33
C GLN A 80 2.26 1.13 13.81
N THR A 81 3.42 1.42 14.40
CA THR A 81 3.54 1.80 15.82
C THR A 81 2.90 3.17 16.09
N ILE A 82 3.10 4.13 15.19
CA ILE A 82 2.46 5.44 15.23
C ILE A 82 1.13 5.35 14.48
N LYS A 83 0.03 5.64 15.19
CA LYS A 83 -1.31 5.66 14.61
C LYS A 83 -1.66 7.05 14.08
N PRO A 84 -2.24 7.15 12.86
CA PRO A 84 -2.85 8.38 12.41
C PRO A 84 -4.16 8.66 13.16
N ASP A 85 -4.72 9.85 12.93
CA ASP A 85 -6.06 10.21 13.39
C ASP A 85 -7.13 9.57 12.50
N LYS A 86 -6.87 9.47 11.19
CA LYS A 86 -7.75 8.85 10.20
C LYS A 86 -7.01 8.00 9.19
N ILE A 87 -7.68 6.95 8.71
CA ILE A 87 -7.30 6.18 7.51
C ILE A 87 -8.50 6.22 6.57
N ILE A 88 -8.36 6.86 5.41
CA ILE A 88 -9.45 7.08 4.46
C ILE A 88 -9.15 6.41 3.13
N LEU A 89 -10.07 5.56 2.67
CA LEU A 89 -10.10 4.98 1.33
C LEU A 89 -11.13 5.72 0.47
N TRP A 90 -10.63 6.45 -0.53
CA TRP A 90 -11.46 7.16 -1.51
C TRP A 90 -11.80 6.26 -2.70
N LEU A 91 -13.09 6.08 -2.97
CA LEU A 91 -13.64 5.31 -4.08
C LEU A 91 -14.40 6.23 -5.03
N GLY A 92 -14.35 5.92 -6.33
CA GLY A 92 -15.03 6.72 -7.36
C GLY A 92 -16.34 6.08 -7.81
N SER A 93 -16.98 6.67 -8.81
CA SER A 93 -18.19 6.11 -9.43
C SER A 93 -18.04 4.70 -10.00
N ASP A 94 -16.82 4.29 -10.36
CA ASP A 94 -16.49 2.92 -10.78
C ASP A 94 -16.69 1.86 -9.69
N SER A 95 -16.84 2.31 -8.43
CA SER A 95 -16.93 1.45 -7.26
C SER A 95 -18.33 1.43 -6.64
N ALA A 96 -19.25 2.29 -7.08
CA ALA A 96 -20.54 2.53 -6.42
C ALA A 96 -21.45 1.28 -6.39
N GLU A 97 -21.41 0.46 -7.43
CA GLU A 97 -22.21 -0.77 -7.54
C GLU A 97 -21.41 -2.03 -7.16
N VAL A 98 -20.14 -1.88 -6.76
CA VAL A 98 -19.26 -2.99 -6.45
C VAL A 98 -19.30 -3.29 -4.96
N LYS A 99 -19.66 -4.52 -4.62
CA LYS A 99 -19.65 -4.98 -3.23
C LYS A 99 -18.21 -5.03 -2.70
N LEU A 100 -17.96 -4.37 -1.57
CA LEU A 100 -16.68 -4.46 -0.89
C LEU A 100 -16.49 -5.88 -0.29
N PRO A 101 -15.27 -6.43 -0.34
CA PRO A 101 -14.93 -7.65 0.37
C PRO A 101 -15.16 -7.54 1.88
N LEU A 102 -15.43 -8.69 2.52
CA LEU A 102 -15.72 -8.75 3.95
C LEU A 102 -14.57 -8.17 4.79
N GLU A 103 -13.34 -8.37 4.34
CA GLU A 103 -12.13 -7.88 5.00
C GLU A 103 -12.12 -6.36 5.12
N LEU A 104 -12.60 -5.63 4.10
CA LEU A 104 -12.73 -4.16 4.19
C LEU A 104 -13.83 -3.76 5.18
N GLU A 105 -14.93 -4.48 5.21
CA GLU A 105 -16.01 -4.26 6.19
C GLU A 105 -15.56 -4.52 7.63
N GLU A 106 -14.68 -5.51 7.84
CA GLU A 106 -14.04 -5.73 9.14
C GLU A 106 -13.07 -4.62 9.51
N LEU A 107 -12.24 -4.17 8.57
CA LEU A 107 -11.29 -3.08 8.81
C LEU A 107 -11.99 -1.75 9.10
N LYS A 108 -13.22 -1.52 8.60
CA LYS A 108 -14.04 -0.36 8.99
C LYS A 108 -14.29 -0.31 10.50
N LYS A 109 -14.45 -1.46 11.14
CA LYS A 109 -14.60 -1.58 12.61
C LYS A 109 -13.30 -1.25 13.36
N CYS A 110 -12.17 -1.26 12.66
CA CYS A 110 -10.83 -0.96 13.19
C CYS A 110 -10.36 0.46 12.82
N GLY A 111 -11.25 1.34 12.36
CA GLY A 111 -10.95 2.74 12.06
C GLY A 111 -10.65 3.06 10.60
N LEU A 112 -10.91 2.14 9.67
CA LEU A 112 -10.95 2.48 8.24
C LEU A 112 -12.22 3.27 7.90
N GLU A 113 -12.06 4.42 7.28
CA GLU A 113 -13.15 5.18 6.66
C GLU A 113 -13.16 4.89 5.15
N VAL A 114 -14.34 4.61 4.58
CA VAL A 114 -14.50 4.42 3.13
C VAL A 114 -15.46 5.47 2.62
N VAL A 115 -14.99 6.31 1.70
CA VAL A 115 -15.76 7.43 1.16
C VAL A 115 -15.93 7.26 -0.34
N TYR A 116 -17.19 7.27 -0.79
CA TYR A 116 -17.54 7.25 -2.20
C TYR A 116 -17.69 8.69 -2.71
N LYS A 117 -17.14 8.95 -3.89
CA LYS A 117 -17.28 10.23 -4.60
C LYS A 117 -17.82 9.97 -6.00
N ASP A 118 -18.66 10.88 -6.47
CA ASP A 118 -19.36 10.75 -7.76
C ASP A 118 -18.37 10.76 -8.95
N GLU A 119 -17.27 11.50 -8.83
CA GLU A 119 -16.25 11.57 -9.86
C GLU A 119 -15.14 10.54 -9.66
N ASN A 120 -14.72 9.89 -10.75
CA ASN A 120 -13.56 9.01 -10.74
C ASN A 120 -12.31 9.72 -11.26
N LEU A 121 -11.61 10.44 -10.37
CA LEU A 121 -10.31 11.05 -10.66
C LEU A 121 -9.16 10.04 -10.70
N LYS A 122 -9.45 8.73 -10.79
CA LYS A 122 -8.48 7.63 -10.78
C LYS A 122 -7.56 7.70 -9.55
N LEU A 123 -6.26 7.55 -9.74
CA LEU A 123 -5.25 7.61 -8.66
C LEU A 123 -5.19 8.97 -7.93
N HIS A 124 -5.73 10.04 -8.53
CA HIS A 124 -5.63 11.38 -7.98
C HIS A 124 -6.60 11.62 -6.81
N LYS A 125 -7.61 10.75 -6.62
CA LYS A 125 -8.61 10.85 -5.55
C LYS A 125 -7.98 10.99 -4.16
N LYS A 126 -6.87 10.26 -3.89
CA LYS A 126 -6.23 10.19 -2.56
C LYS A 126 -5.65 11.50 -2.04
N TYR A 127 -5.21 12.42 -2.89
CA TYR A 127 -4.76 13.74 -2.43
C TYR A 127 -5.80 14.81 -2.70
N TYR A 128 -6.53 14.70 -3.82
CA TYR A 128 -7.48 15.73 -4.23
C TYR A 128 -8.59 15.91 -3.18
N TYR A 129 -9.29 14.83 -2.83
CA TYR A 129 -10.37 14.91 -1.85
C TYR A 129 -9.86 15.13 -0.43
N ALA A 130 -8.73 14.50 -0.06
CA ALA A 130 -8.18 14.64 1.27
C ALA A 130 -7.77 16.09 1.58
N ILE A 131 -7.14 16.80 0.64
CA ILE A 131 -6.75 18.20 0.83
C ILE A 131 -7.97 19.14 0.85
N GLN A 132 -9.03 18.82 0.09
CA GLN A 132 -10.28 19.59 0.11
C GLN A 132 -11.02 19.42 1.44
N ASP A 133 -11.18 18.18 1.90
CA ASP A 133 -11.97 17.86 3.09
C ASP A 133 -11.17 18.15 4.38
N TYR A 134 -9.83 18.16 4.32
CA TYR A 134 -8.92 18.35 5.46
C TYR A 134 -7.74 19.31 5.16
N PRO A 135 -8.01 20.59 4.89
CA PRO A 135 -7.00 21.55 4.43
C PRO A 135 -5.92 21.90 5.47
N ASN A 136 -6.19 21.69 6.76
CA ASN A 136 -5.28 22.02 7.86
C ASN A 136 -4.54 20.79 8.42
N SER A 137 -4.74 19.63 7.83
CA SER A 137 -4.21 18.35 8.31
C SER A 137 -2.95 17.96 7.53
N ILE A 138 -2.08 17.18 8.16
CA ILE A 138 -0.98 16.50 7.48
C ILE A 138 -1.56 15.29 6.74
N VAL A 139 -1.59 15.36 5.41
CA VAL A 139 -2.07 14.28 4.54
C VAL A 139 -0.90 13.42 4.08
N ILE A 140 -0.91 12.14 4.47
CA ILE A 140 0.04 11.12 4.01
C ILE A 140 -0.65 10.26 2.97
N THR A 141 -0.20 10.30 1.73
CA THR A 141 -0.78 9.47 0.66
C THR A 141 -0.12 8.11 0.57
N VAL A 142 -0.91 7.05 0.43
CA VAL A 142 -0.44 5.67 0.25
C VAL A 142 -1.06 5.05 -1.00
N ASP A 143 -0.31 4.21 -1.70
CA ASP A 143 -0.80 3.41 -2.84
C ASP A 143 -1.35 2.06 -2.35
N ASP A 144 -2.39 1.56 -3.00
CA ASP A 144 -3.13 0.37 -2.60
C ASP A 144 -2.42 -0.97 -2.87
N ASP A 145 -1.25 -0.95 -3.54
CA ASP A 145 -0.34 -2.09 -3.70
C ASP A 145 0.99 -1.96 -2.93
N VAL A 146 1.13 -0.90 -2.12
CA VAL A 146 2.32 -0.71 -1.29
C VAL A 146 2.10 -1.34 0.08
N TRP A 147 3.06 -2.17 0.47
CA TRP A 147 3.07 -2.86 1.75
C TRP A 147 4.13 -2.16 2.61
N ILE A 148 3.71 -1.55 3.70
CA ILE A 148 4.66 -0.93 4.64
C ILE A 148 5.05 -1.98 5.64
N GLU A 149 6.35 -2.27 5.75
CA GLU A 149 6.89 -3.26 6.68
C GLU A 149 6.27 -3.07 8.07
N VAL A 150 5.63 -4.13 8.57
CA VAL A 150 5.02 -4.09 9.89
C VAL A 150 6.10 -4.11 10.95
N ASN A 151 6.03 -3.12 11.84
CA ASN A 151 6.83 -3.09 13.05
C ASN A 151 6.09 -3.90 14.11
N ILE A 152 6.39 -5.20 14.19
CA ILE A 152 5.84 -6.15 15.17
C ILE A 152 6.63 -6.05 16.47
#